data_AF-A0AAU9PZ94-F1
#
_entry.id   AF-A0AAU9PZ94-F1
#
_cell.length_a   1.000
_cell.length_b   1.000
_cell.length_c   1.000
_cell.angle_alpha   90.00
_cell.angle_beta   90.00
_cell.angle_gamma   90.00
#
_symmetry.space_group_name_H-M   'P 1'
#
loop_
_entity.id
_entity.type
_entity.pdbx_description
1 polymer ?
#
loop_
_entity_poly.entity_id
_entity_poly.type
_entity_poly.pdbx_seq_one_letter_code
_entity_poly.pdbx_strand_id
1 'polypeptide(L)'
;MVNIDSLLAPITDGSPSGVYLKLDRSAYRALRNSYNAAQSSFRQLVETPDASSDQALLESNDDNWAQLRTATYHALTQSSKDLELLGWYITSQLFTDAPYRNLADATQVLLSTVEQFWDSLNPFLPEDKLKSAEESGIARERAEFRMKPLLQLVGETHDTTALYMPLQLTGLIDDVTFGDYLRAERNGSLGEIKTKAQNLFNADTQDTLMDLAQTYQNLDAIEQGIAQQCQPVNATPVSFKFIKENIAELINAIRYLTEDKFSKWPLDDQFRLIAEEAHAPPVESNSPETTYQATENAEVAPTSSEPEAEQITTTPLLEPTPSNEIHQLAAPTAMNIAGQIQNRDHAFHELRKLADYFKQTEPHSPVPFLLERAIRWGYLSLPELLQEMTGGNSQVLSHINQLTGMDNLEQTILKTIPEPQSVPEPVPAVSAPQVQNTSNEESQSATSIEPTTSEQSDTPNTTNQPEVKTTQSSSGITDFEW
;
A
#
# COMPACT_ATOMS: atom_id res chain seq x y z
N MET A 1 9.41 -1.34 -21.81
CA MET A 1 10.60 -1.80 -21.05
C MET A 1 11.42 -0.60 -20.64
N VAL A 2 11.89 -0.61 -19.39
CA VAL A 2 12.74 0.43 -18.82
C VAL A 2 14.13 0.37 -19.46
N ASN A 3 14.62 1.47 -19.99
CA ASN A 3 15.98 1.56 -20.53
C ASN A 3 16.95 1.94 -19.40
N ILE A 4 17.47 0.92 -18.70
CA ILE A 4 18.36 1.04 -17.54
C ILE A 4 19.63 1.82 -17.92
N ASP A 5 20.27 1.46 -19.02
CA ASP A 5 21.54 2.07 -19.45
C ASP A 5 21.40 3.58 -19.68
N SER A 6 20.35 4.01 -20.39
CA SER A 6 20.09 5.45 -20.59
C SER A 6 19.82 6.18 -19.28
N LEU A 7 19.09 5.54 -18.35
CA LEU A 7 18.76 6.16 -17.05
C LEU A 7 19.99 6.27 -16.13
N LEU A 8 20.97 5.38 -16.27
CA LEU A 8 22.22 5.40 -15.51
C LEU A 8 23.36 6.15 -16.21
N ALA A 9 23.21 6.54 -17.47
CA ALA A 9 24.20 7.38 -18.15
C ALA A 9 24.34 8.75 -17.42
N PRO A 10 25.56 9.23 -17.11
CA PRO A 10 25.76 10.57 -16.55
C PRO A 10 25.16 11.65 -17.45
N ILE A 11 24.62 12.73 -16.88
CA ILE A 11 24.05 13.83 -17.66
C ILE A 11 25.15 14.53 -18.48
N THR A 12 26.28 14.86 -17.83
CA THR A 12 27.50 15.37 -18.45
C THR A 12 28.73 14.95 -17.64
N ASP A 13 29.92 14.96 -18.24
CA ASP A 13 31.18 14.60 -17.55
C ASP A 13 31.50 15.49 -16.34
N GLY A 14 31.11 16.77 -16.39
CA GLY A 14 31.36 17.75 -15.31
C GLY A 14 30.23 17.88 -14.29
N SER A 15 29.06 17.36 -14.59
CA SER A 15 27.87 17.38 -13.72
C SER A 15 27.09 16.08 -13.96
N PRO A 16 27.53 14.96 -13.35
CA PRO A 16 26.97 13.64 -13.64
C PRO A 16 25.49 13.53 -13.26
N SER A 17 25.07 14.27 -12.23
CA SER A 17 23.66 14.37 -11.80
C SER A 17 22.88 15.54 -12.41
N GLY A 18 23.52 16.38 -13.24
CA GLY A 18 22.87 17.54 -13.84
C GLY A 18 22.38 18.58 -12.82
N VAL A 19 21.25 19.24 -13.12
CA VAL A 19 20.76 20.41 -12.36
C VAL A 19 19.59 20.07 -11.43
N TYR A 20 19.54 20.70 -10.26
CA TYR A 20 18.37 20.59 -9.39
C TYR A 20 17.18 21.34 -9.98
N LEU A 21 16.32 20.63 -10.70
CA LEU A 21 15.23 21.20 -11.50
C LEU A 21 14.24 22.04 -10.70
N LYS A 22 14.07 21.80 -9.40
CA LYS A 22 13.16 22.61 -8.55
C LYS A 22 13.56 24.09 -8.48
N LEU A 23 14.83 24.40 -8.76
CA LEU A 23 15.32 25.78 -8.89
C LEU A 23 14.95 26.41 -10.24
N ASP A 24 14.75 25.60 -11.29
CA ASP A 24 14.08 26.02 -12.53
C ASP A 24 12.56 25.87 -12.39
N ARG A 25 11.93 26.96 -11.93
CA ARG A 25 10.49 27.02 -11.70
C ARG A 25 9.67 26.66 -12.95
N SER A 26 10.19 26.88 -14.16
CA SER A 26 9.43 26.61 -15.39
C SER A 26 9.45 25.12 -15.73
N ALA A 27 10.65 24.52 -15.78
CA ALA A 27 10.84 23.11 -16.06
C ALA A 27 10.17 22.22 -15.00
N TYR A 28 10.37 22.52 -13.71
CA TYR A 28 9.80 21.73 -12.63
C TYR A 28 8.26 21.81 -12.59
N ARG A 29 7.66 22.97 -12.88
CA ARG A 29 6.20 23.10 -12.91
C ARG A 29 5.57 22.21 -13.97
N ALA A 30 6.18 22.11 -15.16
CA ALA A 30 5.69 21.22 -16.21
C ALA A 30 5.66 19.76 -15.73
N LEU A 31 6.77 19.27 -15.15
CA LEU A 31 6.86 17.92 -14.59
C LEU A 31 5.84 17.70 -13.47
N ARG A 32 5.71 18.67 -12.55
CA ARG A 32 4.77 18.59 -11.43
C ARG A 32 3.31 18.57 -11.89
N ASN A 33 2.99 19.31 -12.96
CA ASN A 33 1.65 19.31 -13.54
C ASN A 33 1.31 17.94 -14.14
N SER A 34 2.23 17.31 -14.87
CA SER A 34 2.03 15.94 -15.37
C SER A 34 1.86 14.93 -14.24
N TYR A 35 2.63 15.05 -13.14
CA TYR A 35 2.45 14.19 -11.97
C TYR A 35 1.07 14.37 -11.32
N ASN A 36 0.63 15.61 -11.13
CA ASN A 36 -0.69 15.90 -10.57
C ASN A 36 -1.81 15.38 -11.49
N ALA A 37 -1.67 15.52 -12.81
CA ALA A 37 -2.65 15.01 -13.77
C ALA A 37 -2.79 13.48 -13.68
N ALA A 38 -1.68 12.74 -13.64
CA ALA A 38 -1.67 11.29 -13.47
C ALA A 38 -2.29 10.83 -12.14
N GLN A 39 -1.98 11.52 -11.04
CA GLN A 39 -2.59 11.23 -9.74
C GLN A 39 -4.10 11.53 -9.72
N SER A 40 -4.53 12.64 -10.32
CA SER A 40 -5.94 13.02 -10.42
C SER A 40 -6.74 12.06 -11.29
N SER A 41 -6.22 11.67 -12.45
CA SER A 41 -6.89 10.69 -13.32
C SER A 41 -7.00 9.32 -12.66
N PHE A 42 -5.95 8.88 -11.96
CA PHE A 42 -5.99 7.61 -11.24
C PHE A 42 -7.01 7.62 -10.10
N ARG A 43 -7.05 8.71 -9.32
CA ARG A 43 -8.06 8.88 -8.27
C ARG A 43 -9.48 8.84 -8.85
N GLN A 44 -9.71 9.56 -9.94
CA GLN A 44 -11.00 9.57 -10.62
C GLN A 44 -11.40 8.17 -11.08
N LEU A 45 -10.46 7.39 -11.62
CA LEU A 45 -10.67 6.00 -12.02
C LEU A 45 -11.06 5.12 -10.83
N VAL A 46 -10.38 5.26 -9.69
CA VAL A 46 -10.62 4.46 -8.48
C VAL A 46 -11.94 4.81 -7.79
N GLU A 47 -12.30 6.10 -7.74
CA GLU A 47 -13.47 6.59 -7.01
C GLU A 47 -14.77 6.47 -7.82
N THR A 48 -14.70 6.32 -9.15
CA THR A 48 -15.88 6.22 -10.01
C THR A 48 -16.45 4.80 -10.00
N PRO A 49 -17.73 4.59 -9.62
CA PRO A 49 -18.38 3.29 -9.73
C PRO A 49 -18.40 2.81 -11.18
N ASP A 50 -18.17 1.52 -11.40
CA ASP A 50 -18.17 0.88 -12.73
C ASP A 50 -17.17 1.50 -13.73
N ALA A 51 -16.13 2.20 -13.25
CA ALA A 51 -15.12 2.84 -14.10
C ALA A 51 -14.40 1.88 -15.06
N SER A 52 -14.37 0.58 -14.75
CA SER A 52 -13.84 -0.45 -15.65
C SER A 52 -14.60 -0.56 -16.98
N SER A 53 -15.82 -0.01 -17.05
CA SER A 53 -16.62 0.07 -18.28
C SER A 53 -16.57 1.44 -18.94
N ASP A 54 -15.95 2.45 -18.31
CA ASP A 54 -15.78 3.78 -18.85
C ASP A 54 -14.43 3.89 -19.58
N GLN A 55 -14.48 3.61 -20.88
CA GLN A 55 -13.31 3.64 -21.75
C GLN A 55 -12.61 5.01 -21.75
N ALA A 56 -13.34 6.12 -21.59
CA ALA A 56 -12.75 7.46 -21.60
C ALA A 56 -11.94 7.72 -20.33
N LEU A 57 -12.38 7.20 -19.18
CA LEU A 57 -11.61 7.30 -17.93
C LEU A 57 -10.34 6.44 -17.97
N LEU A 58 -10.43 5.23 -18.52
CA LEU A 58 -9.28 4.34 -18.69
C LEU A 58 -8.24 4.99 -19.62
N GLU A 59 -8.65 5.44 -20.80
CA GLU A 59 -7.76 6.10 -21.77
C GLU A 59 -7.12 7.38 -21.19
N SER A 60 -7.91 8.22 -20.51
CA SER A 60 -7.40 9.42 -19.85
C SER A 60 -6.37 9.10 -18.78
N ASN A 61 -6.60 8.05 -17.98
CA ASN A 61 -5.63 7.62 -16.98
C ASN A 61 -4.32 7.15 -17.65
N ASP A 62 -4.44 6.28 -18.64
CA ASP A 62 -3.28 5.71 -19.34
C ASP A 62 -2.44 6.79 -20.03
N ASP A 63 -3.09 7.75 -20.69
CA ASP A 63 -2.44 8.89 -21.33
C ASP A 63 -1.67 9.76 -20.33
N ASN A 64 -2.28 10.07 -19.18
CA ASN A 64 -1.65 10.89 -18.16
C ASN A 64 -0.42 10.20 -17.53
N TRP A 65 -0.51 8.89 -17.26
CA TRP A 65 0.65 8.12 -16.77
C TRP A 65 1.73 7.96 -17.83
N ALA A 66 1.37 7.76 -19.10
CA ALA A 66 2.32 7.71 -20.20
C ALA A 66 3.03 9.06 -20.41
N GLN A 67 2.31 10.17 -20.27
CA GLN A 67 2.89 11.51 -20.33
C GLN A 67 3.88 11.74 -19.17
N LEU A 68 3.49 11.41 -17.93
CA LEU A 68 4.37 11.51 -16.76
C LEU A 68 5.64 10.67 -16.95
N ARG A 69 5.49 9.42 -17.37
CA ARG A 69 6.60 8.49 -17.61
C ARG A 69 7.58 9.05 -18.65
N THR A 70 7.05 9.58 -19.75
CA THR A 70 7.87 10.20 -20.82
C THR A 70 8.59 11.44 -20.32
N ALA A 71 7.88 12.33 -19.63
CA ALA A 71 8.45 13.59 -19.12
C ALA A 71 9.54 13.33 -18.07
N THR A 72 9.32 12.40 -17.14
CA THR A 72 10.31 12.01 -16.13
C THR A 72 11.49 11.27 -16.75
N TYR A 73 11.28 10.38 -17.73
CA TYR A 73 12.37 9.76 -18.49
C TYR A 73 13.27 10.79 -19.16
N HIS A 74 12.69 11.77 -19.87
CA HIS A 74 13.47 12.84 -20.49
C HIS A 74 14.25 13.65 -19.45
N ALA A 75 13.61 14.05 -18.35
CA ALA A 75 14.30 14.77 -17.28
C ALA A 75 15.46 13.96 -16.69
N LEU A 76 15.25 12.67 -16.40
CA LEU A 76 16.23 11.77 -15.80
C LEU A 76 17.42 11.44 -16.71
N THR A 77 17.21 11.49 -18.03
CA THR A 77 18.26 11.17 -19.02
C THR A 77 18.97 12.40 -19.56
N GLN A 78 18.36 13.59 -19.50
CA GLN A 78 18.90 14.80 -20.17
C GLN A 78 19.24 15.94 -19.22
N SER A 79 18.63 15.99 -18.03
CA SER A 79 18.66 17.19 -17.20
C SER A 79 19.08 16.96 -15.76
N SER A 80 18.58 15.90 -15.10
CA SER A 80 18.77 15.71 -13.66
C SER A 80 18.65 14.27 -13.22
N LYS A 81 19.62 13.76 -12.46
CA LYS A 81 19.44 12.57 -11.61
C LYS A 81 18.78 13.04 -10.32
N ASP A 82 17.50 12.78 -10.17
CA ASP A 82 16.67 13.32 -9.08
C ASP A 82 15.80 12.23 -8.45
N LEU A 83 15.87 12.05 -7.13
CA LEU A 83 15.11 11.04 -6.40
C LEU A 83 13.60 11.29 -6.41
N GLU A 84 13.14 12.55 -6.46
CA GLU A 84 11.72 12.88 -6.57
C GLU A 84 11.18 12.41 -7.93
N LEU A 85 11.88 12.76 -9.01
CA LEU A 85 11.49 12.39 -10.37
C LEU A 85 11.61 10.89 -10.62
N LEU A 86 12.64 10.25 -10.06
CA LEU A 86 12.81 8.80 -10.16
C LEU A 86 11.69 8.06 -9.41
N GLY A 87 11.25 8.57 -8.24
CA GLY A 87 10.07 8.06 -7.56
C GLY A 87 8.82 8.10 -8.44
N TRP A 88 8.57 9.23 -9.11
CA TRP A 88 7.44 9.37 -10.05
C TRP A 88 7.55 8.42 -11.24
N TYR A 89 8.75 8.28 -11.80
CA TYR A 89 9.02 7.36 -12.89
C TYR A 89 8.76 5.90 -12.49
N ILE A 90 9.20 5.48 -11.30
CA ILE A 90 8.95 4.14 -10.74
C ILE A 90 7.45 3.89 -10.62
N THR A 91 6.69 4.80 -10.01
CA THR A 91 5.23 4.66 -9.88
C THR A 91 4.55 4.53 -11.23
N SER A 92 4.99 5.30 -12.23
CA SER A 92 4.41 5.26 -13.59
C SER A 92 4.62 3.93 -14.33
N GLN A 93 5.51 3.06 -13.84
CA GLN A 93 5.73 1.74 -14.43
C GLN A 93 4.58 0.77 -14.18
N LEU A 94 3.82 0.95 -13.10
CA LEU A 94 2.64 0.14 -12.81
C LEU A 94 1.48 0.38 -13.81
N PHE A 95 1.59 1.42 -14.64
CA PHE A 95 0.63 1.79 -15.68
C PHE A 95 1.21 1.50 -17.07
N THR A 96 1.79 0.30 -17.21
CA THR A 96 2.34 -0.22 -18.46
C THR A 96 1.83 -1.65 -18.67
N ASP A 97 2.00 -2.18 -19.88
CA ASP A 97 1.59 -3.55 -20.20
C ASP A 97 2.39 -4.63 -19.44
N ALA A 98 3.54 -4.27 -18.86
CA ALA A 98 4.43 -5.18 -18.12
C ALA A 98 4.81 -4.57 -16.76
N PRO A 99 3.84 -4.40 -15.84
CA PRO A 99 4.00 -3.55 -14.67
C PRO A 99 5.06 -4.06 -13.69
N TYR A 100 5.05 -5.35 -13.35
CA TYR A 100 6.01 -5.93 -12.41
C TYR A 100 7.43 -5.97 -12.97
N ARG A 101 7.58 -6.33 -14.25
CA ARG A 101 8.88 -6.30 -14.93
C ARG A 101 9.49 -4.91 -14.93
N ASN A 102 8.69 -3.91 -15.34
CA ASN A 102 9.16 -2.52 -15.38
C ASN A 102 9.39 -1.96 -13.96
N LEU A 103 8.66 -2.43 -12.95
CA LEU A 103 8.91 -2.08 -11.55
C LEU A 103 10.25 -2.65 -11.04
N ALA A 104 10.54 -3.90 -11.35
CA ALA A 104 11.82 -4.53 -11.02
C ALA A 104 12.99 -3.79 -11.68
N ASP A 105 12.88 -3.50 -12.97
CA ASP A 105 13.91 -2.76 -13.71
C ASP A 105 14.06 -1.31 -13.19
N ALA A 106 12.97 -0.61 -12.86
CA ALA A 106 13.03 0.77 -12.36
C ALA A 106 13.55 0.86 -10.91
N THR A 107 13.28 -0.13 -10.07
CA THR A 107 13.89 -0.20 -8.72
C THR A 107 15.38 -0.54 -8.79
N GLN A 108 15.81 -1.32 -9.78
CA GLN A 108 17.25 -1.51 -10.07
C GLN A 108 17.91 -0.18 -10.45
N VAL A 109 17.24 0.66 -11.25
CA VAL A 109 17.74 2.01 -11.57
C VAL A 109 17.88 2.86 -10.30
N LEU A 110 16.93 2.80 -9.37
CA LEU A 110 17.04 3.53 -8.09
C LEU A 110 18.21 3.05 -7.24
N LEU A 111 18.40 1.74 -7.11
CA LEU A 111 19.56 1.15 -6.44
C LEU A 111 20.86 1.69 -7.01
N SER A 112 21.06 1.50 -8.32
CA SER A 112 22.28 1.93 -8.98
C SER A 112 22.44 3.45 -9.01
N THR A 113 21.33 4.22 -8.99
CA THR A 113 21.39 5.68 -8.90
C THR A 113 21.93 6.13 -7.54
N VAL A 114 21.45 5.51 -6.46
CA VAL A 114 21.96 5.77 -5.10
C VAL A 114 23.43 5.38 -4.99
N GLU A 115 23.84 4.24 -5.54
CA GLU A 115 25.23 3.77 -5.49
C GLU A 115 26.19 4.67 -6.30
N GLN A 116 25.80 5.08 -7.50
CA GLN A 116 26.70 5.74 -8.45
C GLN A 116 26.73 7.26 -8.32
N PHE A 117 25.63 7.89 -7.90
CA PHE A 117 25.46 9.34 -7.99
C PHE A 117 25.31 10.06 -6.65
N TRP A 118 25.29 9.34 -5.52
CA TRP A 118 24.94 9.87 -4.19
C TRP A 118 25.43 11.28 -3.90
N ASP A 119 26.73 11.54 -4.08
CA ASP A 119 27.35 12.82 -3.70
C ASP A 119 26.82 14.02 -4.48
N SER A 120 26.42 13.80 -5.74
CA SER A 120 25.93 14.82 -6.66
C SER A 120 24.42 14.79 -6.88
N LEU A 121 23.73 13.78 -6.33
CA LEU A 121 22.34 13.46 -6.61
C LEU A 121 21.39 14.56 -6.14
N ASN A 122 20.37 14.86 -6.96
CA ASN A 122 19.30 15.77 -6.62
C ASN A 122 18.17 15.06 -5.84
N PRO A 123 17.42 15.75 -4.96
CA PRO A 123 17.54 17.15 -4.60
C PRO A 123 18.84 17.55 -3.90
N PHE A 124 19.41 18.69 -4.31
CA PHE A 124 20.59 19.26 -3.68
C PHE A 124 20.20 20.50 -2.88
N LEU A 125 20.54 20.54 -1.58
CA LEU A 125 20.22 21.67 -0.70
C LEU A 125 21.14 22.86 -1.02
N PRO A 126 20.60 24.02 -1.47
CA PRO A 126 21.40 25.20 -1.78
C PRO A 126 22.11 25.79 -0.56
N GLU A 127 23.24 26.46 -0.79
CA GLU A 127 24.06 27.03 0.28
C GLU A 127 23.32 28.07 1.13
N ASP A 128 22.46 28.90 0.53
CA ASP A 128 21.64 29.89 1.24
C ASP A 128 20.55 29.29 2.13
N LYS A 129 20.37 27.96 2.07
CA LYS A 129 19.38 27.20 2.86
C LYS A 129 20.01 26.34 3.95
N LEU A 130 21.34 26.26 4.01
CA LEU A 130 22.05 25.54 5.07
C LEU A 130 21.92 26.28 6.40
N LYS A 131 21.66 25.54 7.47
CA LYS A 131 21.60 26.09 8.83
C LYS A 131 22.94 25.96 9.54
N SER A 132 23.64 24.86 9.32
CA SER A 132 24.97 24.60 9.85
C SER A 132 26.06 25.29 9.02
N ALA A 133 27.08 25.81 9.71
CA ALA A 133 28.34 26.24 9.10
C ALA A 133 29.44 25.16 9.21
N GLU A 134 29.21 24.11 10.00
CA GLU A 134 30.14 22.99 10.17
C GLU A 134 29.95 21.95 9.06
N GLU A 135 31.06 21.44 8.52
CA GLU A 135 31.08 20.49 7.40
C GLU A 135 30.23 19.24 7.66
N SER A 136 30.32 18.67 8.86
CA SER A 136 29.52 17.51 9.28
C SER A 136 28.02 17.82 9.31
N GLY A 137 27.63 18.99 9.81
CA GLY A 137 26.25 19.45 9.83
C GLY A 137 25.70 19.72 8.42
N ILE A 138 26.52 20.30 7.53
CA ILE A 138 26.17 20.53 6.12
C ILE A 138 25.94 19.20 5.41
N ALA A 139 26.83 18.22 5.61
CA ALA A 139 26.71 16.90 5.01
C ALA A 139 25.44 16.17 5.48
N ARG A 140 25.13 16.27 6.78
CA ARG A 140 23.89 15.74 7.37
C ARG A 140 22.64 16.40 6.75
N GLU A 141 22.57 17.72 6.73
CA GLU A 141 21.43 18.46 6.17
C GLU A 141 21.20 18.13 4.68
N ARG A 142 22.29 17.97 3.92
CA ARG A 142 22.21 17.57 2.50
C ARG A 142 21.70 16.14 2.33
N ALA A 143 22.20 15.19 3.13
CA ALA A 143 21.72 13.81 3.09
C ALA A 143 20.22 13.74 3.43
N GLU A 144 19.80 14.35 4.53
CA GLU A 144 18.38 14.37 4.96
C GLU A 144 17.48 15.06 3.92
N PHE A 145 17.91 16.18 3.34
CA PHE A 145 17.17 16.89 2.30
C PHE A 145 17.01 16.06 1.02
N ARG A 146 18.08 15.38 0.59
CA ARG A 146 18.11 14.56 -0.63
C ARG A 146 17.14 13.38 -0.55
N MET A 147 17.07 12.71 0.59
CA MET A 147 16.21 11.53 0.74
C MET A 147 14.74 11.88 0.96
N LYS A 148 14.43 13.08 1.46
CA LYS A 148 13.08 13.47 1.85
C LYS A 148 11.98 13.19 0.81
N PRO A 149 12.17 13.40 -0.51
CA PRO A 149 11.14 13.09 -1.50
C PRO A 149 10.82 11.60 -1.63
N LEU A 150 11.72 10.70 -1.22
CA LEU A 150 11.46 9.26 -1.24
C LEU A 150 10.26 8.88 -0.39
N LEU A 151 9.90 9.67 0.63
CA LEU A 151 8.68 9.48 1.42
C LEU A 151 7.41 9.38 0.56
N GLN A 152 7.36 10.08 -0.58
CA GLN A 152 6.23 9.96 -1.50
C GLN A 152 6.15 8.60 -2.17
N LEU A 153 7.30 7.95 -2.42
CA LEU A 153 7.35 6.60 -2.97
C LEU A 153 7.10 5.55 -1.89
N VAL A 154 7.84 5.63 -0.78
CA VAL A 154 7.91 4.56 0.24
C VAL A 154 6.79 4.60 1.27
N GLY A 155 6.10 5.74 1.42
CA GLY A 155 5.02 5.93 2.37
C GLY A 155 5.47 6.15 3.82
N GLU A 156 4.58 6.73 4.62
CA GLU A 156 4.73 6.87 6.08
C GLU A 156 3.92 5.81 6.85
N THR A 157 3.01 5.15 6.15
CA THR A 157 2.16 4.04 6.59
C THR A 157 2.04 3.03 5.45
N HIS A 158 1.51 1.84 5.76
CA HIS A 158 1.33 0.74 4.81
C HIS A 158 0.50 1.12 3.57
N ASP A 159 -0.50 1.97 3.75
CA ASP A 159 -1.48 2.40 2.75
C ASP A 159 -1.15 3.72 2.05
N THR A 160 -0.04 4.38 2.41
CA THR A 160 0.36 5.68 1.86
C THR A 160 1.54 5.60 0.88
N THR A 161 2.04 4.40 0.58
CA THR A 161 3.07 4.22 -0.46
C THR A 161 2.48 4.58 -1.82
N ALA A 162 3.32 5.04 -2.76
CA ALA A 162 2.86 5.32 -4.12
C ALA A 162 2.42 4.05 -4.88
N LEU A 163 2.78 2.87 -4.39
CA LEU A 163 2.48 1.59 -5.05
C LEU A 163 1.25 0.89 -4.47
N TYR A 164 0.83 1.22 -3.24
CA TYR A 164 -0.20 0.48 -2.51
C TYR A 164 -1.51 0.31 -3.29
N MET A 165 -2.10 1.41 -3.77
CA MET A 165 -3.35 1.36 -4.53
C MET A 165 -3.17 0.81 -5.95
N PRO A 166 -2.17 1.24 -6.75
CA PRO A 166 -1.94 0.66 -8.08
C PRO A 166 -1.69 -0.85 -8.07
N LEU A 167 -0.95 -1.38 -7.09
CA LEU A 167 -0.68 -2.83 -6.98
C LEU A 167 -1.95 -3.65 -6.75
N GLN A 168 -2.95 -3.10 -6.07
CA GLN A 168 -4.23 -3.79 -5.86
C GLN A 168 -5.06 -3.93 -7.15
N LEU A 169 -4.85 -3.04 -8.13
CA LEU A 169 -5.57 -3.05 -9.41
C LEU A 169 -4.79 -3.77 -10.52
N THR A 170 -3.52 -4.09 -10.26
CA THR A 170 -2.67 -4.81 -11.20
C THR A 170 -3.02 -6.31 -11.17
N GLY A 171 -3.15 -6.93 -12.33
CA GLY A 171 -3.36 -8.38 -12.46
C GLY A 171 -2.17 -9.13 -11.89
N LEU A 172 -2.40 -9.96 -10.87
CA LEU A 172 -1.38 -10.73 -10.15
C LEU A 172 -1.17 -12.11 -10.76
N ILE A 173 -2.26 -12.76 -11.18
CA ILE A 173 -2.30 -14.06 -11.87
C ILE A 173 -3.34 -13.95 -12.97
N ASP A 174 -2.89 -13.59 -14.18
CA ASP A 174 -3.80 -13.24 -15.29
C ASP A 174 -4.81 -12.17 -14.82
N ASP A 175 -6.11 -12.42 -14.94
CA ASP A 175 -7.18 -11.52 -14.51
C ASP A 175 -7.42 -11.44 -13.00
N VAL A 176 -6.75 -12.25 -12.17
CA VAL A 176 -6.89 -12.20 -10.71
C VAL A 176 -6.00 -11.10 -10.16
N THR A 177 -6.60 -10.04 -9.64
CA THR A 177 -5.86 -8.92 -9.04
C THR A 177 -5.53 -9.16 -7.56
N PHE A 178 -4.55 -8.43 -7.03
CA PHE A 178 -4.29 -8.45 -5.58
C PHE A 178 -5.47 -7.89 -4.77
N GLY A 179 -6.23 -6.94 -5.33
CA GLY A 179 -7.47 -6.44 -4.73
C GLY A 179 -8.56 -7.50 -4.59
N ASP A 180 -8.67 -8.43 -5.56
CA ASP A 180 -9.59 -9.57 -5.47
C ASP A 180 -9.21 -10.52 -4.34
N TYR A 181 -7.90 -10.80 -4.18
CA TYR A 181 -7.37 -11.58 -3.06
C TYR A 181 -7.73 -10.94 -1.70
N LEU A 182 -7.45 -9.65 -1.51
CA LEU A 182 -7.77 -8.94 -0.25
C LEU A 182 -9.27 -8.88 0.02
N ARG A 183 -10.11 -8.79 -1.02
CA ARG A 183 -11.57 -8.86 -0.88
C ARG A 183 -12.01 -10.26 -0.44
N ALA A 184 -11.46 -11.30 -1.05
CA ALA A 184 -11.74 -12.70 -0.74
C ALA A 184 -11.30 -13.07 0.70
N GLU A 185 -10.20 -12.49 1.18
CA GLU A 185 -9.77 -12.65 2.57
C GLU A 185 -10.79 -12.07 3.56
N ARG A 186 -11.28 -10.85 3.28
CA ARG A 186 -12.23 -10.15 4.16
C ARG A 186 -13.62 -10.78 4.21
N ASN A 187 -14.10 -11.31 3.08
CA ASN A 187 -15.45 -11.90 2.99
C ASN A 187 -15.46 -13.43 3.20
N GLY A 188 -14.30 -14.06 3.37
CA GLY A 188 -14.15 -15.50 3.59
C GLY A 188 -14.25 -16.37 2.33
N SER A 189 -14.13 -15.79 1.12
CA SER A 189 -14.24 -16.52 -0.16
C SER A 189 -12.88 -16.93 -0.75
N LEU A 190 -11.82 -17.08 0.07
CA LEU A 190 -10.46 -17.43 -0.38
C LEU A 190 -10.38 -18.72 -1.20
N GLY A 191 -11.24 -19.71 -0.92
CA GLY A 191 -11.26 -20.97 -1.68
C GLY A 191 -11.67 -20.78 -3.15
N GLU A 192 -12.57 -19.84 -3.43
CA GLU A 192 -13.05 -19.54 -4.78
C GLU A 192 -11.96 -18.84 -5.60
N ILE A 193 -11.31 -17.82 -5.01
CA ILE A 193 -10.24 -17.09 -5.70
C ILE A 193 -9.01 -17.99 -5.90
N LYS A 194 -8.69 -18.87 -4.94
CA LYS A 194 -7.63 -19.88 -5.09
C LYS A 194 -7.91 -20.82 -6.27
N THR A 195 -9.12 -21.34 -6.38
CA THR A 195 -9.52 -22.20 -7.51
C THR A 195 -9.41 -21.46 -8.84
N LYS A 196 -9.87 -20.21 -8.90
CA LYS A 196 -9.78 -19.36 -10.11
C LYS A 196 -8.31 -19.15 -10.52
N ALA A 197 -7.48 -18.69 -9.59
CA ALA A 197 -6.05 -18.45 -9.82
C ALA A 197 -5.30 -19.70 -10.28
N GLN A 198 -5.61 -20.87 -9.69
CA GLN A 198 -5.01 -22.15 -10.09
C GLN A 198 -5.36 -22.60 -11.51
N ASN A 199 -6.51 -22.19 -12.04
CA ASN A 199 -6.91 -22.50 -13.41
C ASN A 199 -6.25 -21.56 -14.42
N LEU A 200 -5.88 -20.35 -13.99
CA LEU A 200 -5.23 -19.32 -14.81
C LEU A 200 -3.70 -19.37 -14.72
N PHE A 201 -3.15 -20.14 -13.77
CA PHE A 201 -1.72 -20.28 -13.58
C PHE A 201 -0.99 -20.65 -14.87
N ASN A 202 0.03 -19.85 -15.21
CA ASN A 202 0.79 -19.95 -16.45
C ASN A 202 2.26 -19.52 -16.22
N ALA A 203 3.07 -19.51 -17.28
CA ALA A 203 4.48 -19.09 -17.20
C ALA A 203 4.63 -17.63 -16.72
N ASP A 204 3.75 -16.73 -17.17
CA ASP A 204 3.76 -15.32 -16.79
C ASP A 204 3.56 -15.11 -15.28
N THR A 205 2.89 -16.05 -14.60
CA THR A 205 2.76 -16.06 -13.14
C THR A 205 4.11 -16.29 -12.47
N GLN A 206 4.94 -17.17 -13.04
CA GLN A 206 6.30 -17.43 -12.53
C GLN A 206 7.20 -16.21 -12.76
N ASP A 207 7.11 -15.60 -13.95
CA ASP A 207 7.86 -14.37 -14.26
C ASP A 207 7.46 -13.23 -13.31
N THR A 208 6.16 -13.05 -13.07
CA THR A 208 5.63 -12.08 -12.10
C THR A 208 6.18 -12.32 -10.70
N LEU A 209 6.22 -13.58 -10.24
CA LEU A 209 6.81 -13.94 -8.95
C LEU A 209 8.29 -13.56 -8.87
N MET A 210 9.06 -13.82 -9.94
CA MET A 210 10.48 -13.47 -10.00
C MET A 210 10.71 -11.96 -10.04
N ASP A 211 9.92 -11.21 -10.79
CA ASP A 211 10.01 -9.75 -10.88
C ASP A 211 9.64 -9.09 -9.53
N LEU A 212 8.64 -9.60 -8.82
CA LEU A 212 8.30 -9.16 -7.45
C LEU A 212 9.43 -9.47 -6.46
N ALA A 213 10.01 -10.67 -6.52
CA ALA A 213 11.16 -11.03 -5.70
C ALA A 213 12.35 -10.09 -5.94
N GLN A 214 12.68 -9.83 -7.22
CA GLN A 214 13.73 -8.88 -7.59
C GLN A 214 13.42 -7.47 -7.08
N THR A 215 12.18 -7.01 -7.22
CA THR A 215 11.74 -5.71 -6.68
C THR A 215 11.98 -5.63 -5.17
N TYR A 216 11.62 -6.67 -4.43
CA TYR A 216 11.86 -6.74 -2.97
C TYR A 216 13.35 -6.64 -2.65
N GLN A 217 14.20 -7.43 -3.32
CA GLN A 217 15.66 -7.41 -3.11
C GLN A 217 16.26 -6.04 -3.44
N ASN A 218 15.80 -5.40 -4.52
CA ASN A 218 16.23 -4.05 -4.89
C ASN A 218 15.89 -3.05 -3.79
N LEU A 219 14.65 -3.04 -3.29
CA LEU A 219 14.21 -2.14 -2.22
C LEU A 219 14.98 -2.36 -0.92
N ASP A 220 15.30 -3.62 -0.59
CA ASP A 220 16.11 -3.94 0.59
C ASP A 220 17.55 -3.43 0.43
N ALA A 221 18.16 -3.66 -0.73
CA ALA A 221 19.50 -3.15 -1.04
C ALA A 221 19.56 -1.62 -1.05
N ILE A 222 18.51 -0.94 -1.55
CA ILE A 222 18.41 0.53 -1.52
C ILE A 222 18.40 1.03 -0.06
N GLU A 223 17.57 0.44 0.80
CA GLU A 223 17.50 0.84 2.22
C GLU A 223 18.86 0.68 2.91
N GLN A 224 19.55 -0.44 2.66
CA GLN A 224 20.89 -0.68 3.19
C GLN A 224 21.92 0.31 2.64
N GLY A 225 21.91 0.57 1.33
CA GLY A 225 22.82 1.53 0.69
C GLY A 225 22.62 2.95 1.21
N ILE A 226 21.37 3.40 1.37
CA ILE A 226 21.05 4.69 1.97
C ILE A 226 21.53 4.75 3.43
N ALA A 227 21.30 3.70 4.22
CA ALA A 227 21.76 3.65 5.61
C ALA A 227 23.29 3.78 5.72
N GLN A 228 24.04 3.11 4.83
CA GLN A 228 25.50 3.21 4.75
C GLN A 228 25.97 4.64 4.43
N GLN A 229 25.25 5.37 3.58
CA GLN A 229 25.56 6.76 3.27
C GLN A 229 25.21 7.73 4.42
N CYS A 230 24.18 7.41 5.21
CA CYS A 230 23.71 8.27 6.31
C CYS A 230 24.56 8.13 7.58
N GLN A 231 25.09 6.94 7.84
CA GLN A 231 25.80 6.62 9.08
C GLN A 231 27.02 7.53 9.35
N PRO A 232 27.93 7.81 8.40
CA PRO A 232 29.11 8.65 8.64
C PRO A 232 28.78 10.11 8.98
N VAL A 233 27.64 10.60 8.48
CA VAL A 233 27.19 11.99 8.66
C VAL A 233 26.12 12.13 9.76
N ASN A 234 25.79 11.04 10.45
CA ASN A 234 24.77 10.98 11.49
C ASN A 234 23.39 11.52 11.02
N ALA A 235 23.04 11.25 9.77
CA ALA A 235 21.73 11.52 9.20
C ALA A 235 20.74 10.39 9.52
N THR A 236 19.45 10.71 9.62
CA THR A 236 18.41 9.69 9.77
C THR A 236 17.99 9.16 8.39
N PRO A 237 18.20 7.87 8.08
CA PRO A 237 17.79 7.30 6.80
C PRO A 237 16.26 7.18 6.70
N VAL A 238 15.74 7.23 5.47
CA VAL A 238 14.34 6.93 5.17
C VAL A 238 14.13 5.41 5.22
N SER A 239 13.05 4.96 5.85
CA SER A 239 12.71 3.54 5.87
C SER A 239 11.91 3.12 4.65
N PHE A 240 12.20 1.91 4.15
CA PHE A 240 11.51 1.26 3.04
C PHE A 240 10.56 0.15 3.53
N LYS A 241 10.27 0.11 4.83
CA LYS A 241 9.43 -0.93 5.46
C LYS A 241 8.11 -1.13 4.72
N PHE A 242 7.31 -0.07 4.56
CA PHE A 242 5.94 -0.20 4.04
C PHE A 242 5.90 -0.61 2.57
N ILE A 243 6.76 -0.04 1.73
CA ILE A 243 6.84 -0.44 0.32
C ILE A 243 7.33 -1.89 0.17
N LYS A 244 8.27 -2.34 1.01
CA LYS A 244 8.70 -3.75 1.06
C LYS A 244 7.57 -4.67 1.51
N GLU A 245 6.80 -4.27 2.52
CA GLU A 245 5.61 -4.99 2.98
C GLU A 245 4.57 -5.14 1.86
N ASN A 246 4.30 -4.08 1.10
CA ASN A 246 3.40 -4.17 -0.06
C ASN A 246 3.86 -5.24 -1.07
N ILE A 247 5.15 -5.28 -1.42
CA ILE A 247 5.68 -6.28 -2.36
C ILE A 247 5.63 -7.70 -1.76
N ALA A 248 6.00 -7.84 -0.48
CA ALA A 248 5.96 -9.13 0.23
C ALA A 248 4.55 -9.73 0.26
N GLU A 249 3.52 -8.89 0.46
CA GLU A 249 2.13 -9.35 0.45
C GLU A 249 1.69 -9.92 -0.91
N LEU A 250 2.13 -9.31 -2.03
CA LEU A 250 1.87 -9.86 -3.36
C LEU A 250 2.54 -11.23 -3.54
N ILE A 251 3.81 -11.36 -3.13
CA ILE A 251 4.54 -12.64 -3.20
C ILE A 251 3.83 -13.71 -2.37
N ASN A 252 3.41 -13.37 -1.16
CA ASN A 252 2.67 -14.27 -0.27
C ASN A 252 1.29 -14.64 -0.82
N ALA A 253 0.61 -13.71 -1.48
CA ALA A 253 -0.66 -13.98 -2.16
C ALA A 253 -0.46 -14.97 -3.33
N ILE A 254 0.55 -14.78 -4.18
CA ILE A 254 0.89 -15.75 -5.24
C ILE A 254 1.16 -17.12 -4.61
N ARG A 255 1.96 -17.18 -3.54
CA ARG A 255 2.23 -18.43 -2.81
C ARG A 255 0.94 -19.09 -2.35
N TYR A 256 0.11 -18.39 -1.60
CA TYR A 256 -1.15 -18.95 -1.09
C TYR A 256 -2.05 -19.50 -2.21
N LEU A 257 -2.17 -18.74 -3.31
CA LEU A 257 -3.04 -19.08 -4.44
C LEU A 257 -2.49 -20.24 -5.27
N THR A 258 -1.17 -20.34 -5.43
CA THR A 258 -0.58 -21.18 -6.49
C THR A 258 0.56 -22.11 -6.05
N GLU A 259 0.93 -22.18 -4.77
CA GLU A 259 2.02 -23.05 -4.28
C GLU A 259 1.88 -24.50 -4.77
N ASP A 260 0.66 -25.04 -4.81
CA ASP A 260 0.35 -26.40 -5.30
C ASP A 260 0.67 -26.63 -6.80
N LYS A 261 0.88 -25.55 -7.58
CA LYS A 261 1.23 -25.59 -9.00
C LYS A 261 2.74 -25.58 -9.25
N PHE A 262 3.55 -25.25 -8.24
CA PHE A 262 5.00 -25.32 -8.32
C PHE A 262 5.48 -26.73 -7.95
N SER A 263 6.46 -27.27 -8.67
CA SER A 263 7.11 -28.53 -8.27
C SER A 263 7.86 -28.38 -6.95
N LYS A 264 8.51 -27.23 -6.77
CA LYS A 264 9.10 -26.75 -5.53
C LYS A 264 8.96 -25.23 -5.53
N TRP A 265 8.58 -24.66 -4.40
CA TRP A 265 8.52 -23.20 -4.25
C TRP A 265 9.94 -22.61 -4.43
N PRO A 266 10.12 -21.59 -5.31
CA PRO A 266 11.46 -21.16 -5.72
C PRO A 266 12.15 -20.17 -4.77
N LEU A 267 11.43 -19.59 -3.81
CA LEU A 267 11.93 -18.52 -2.93
C LEU A 267 12.09 -18.97 -1.47
N ASP A 268 13.12 -18.45 -0.79
CA ASP A 268 13.30 -18.58 0.65
C ASP A 268 12.42 -17.59 1.45
N ASP A 269 12.51 -17.61 2.78
CA ASP A 269 11.76 -16.72 3.68
C ASP A 269 12.18 -15.24 3.58
N GLN A 270 13.28 -14.95 2.88
CA GLN A 270 13.76 -13.59 2.58
C GLN A 270 13.50 -13.22 1.11
N PHE A 271 12.67 -13.99 0.40
CA PHE A 271 12.33 -13.80 -1.00
C PHE A 271 13.53 -13.86 -1.96
N ARG A 272 14.55 -14.65 -1.63
CA ARG A 272 15.70 -14.93 -2.51
C ARG A 272 15.51 -16.27 -3.20
N LEU A 273 16.06 -16.41 -4.40
CA LEU A 273 16.06 -17.67 -5.14
C LEU A 273 16.80 -18.76 -4.34
N ILE A 274 16.14 -19.90 -4.13
CA ILE A 274 16.76 -21.08 -3.55
C ILE A 274 17.63 -21.72 -4.62
N ALA A 275 18.95 -21.76 -4.40
CA ALA A 275 19.86 -22.48 -5.28
C ALA A 275 19.42 -23.96 -5.35
N GLU A 276 19.22 -24.47 -6.58
CA GLU A 276 19.13 -25.91 -6.76
C GLU A 276 20.49 -26.50 -6.39
N GLU A 277 20.52 -27.38 -5.39
CA GLU A 277 21.67 -28.26 -5.19
C GLU A 277 21.86 -29.03 -6.50
N ALA A 278 22.85 -28.63 -7.28
CA ALA A 278 23.26 -29.33 -8.48
C ALA A 278 23.46 -30.80 -8.10
N HIS A 279 22.64 -31.67 -8.69
CA HIS A 279 22.78 -33.10 -8.58
C HIS A 279 24.23 -33.46 -8.90
N ALA A 280 25.02 -33.82 -7.89
CA ALA A 280 26.29 -34.47 -8.11
C ALA A 280 26.00 -35.71 -8.97
N PRO A 281 26.76 -35.95 -10.07
CA PRO A 281 26.55 -37.15 -10.86
C PRO A 281 26.75 -38.39 -9.97
N PRO A 282 26.10 -39.52 -10.27
CA PRO A 282 26.23 -40.72 -9.45
C PRO A 282 27.71 -41.10 -9.44
N VAL A 283 28.33 -41.10 -8.27
CA VAL A 283 29.68 -41.64 -8.11
C VAL A 283 29.56 -43.14 -8.39
N GLU A 284 30.02 -43.56 -9.57
CA GLU A 284 30.23 -44.97 -9.88
C GLU A 284 31.23 -45.55 -8.87
N SER A 285 30.75 -46.49 -8.07
CA SER A 285 31.53 -47.32 -7.18
C SER A 285 32.46 -48.23 -7.99
N ASN A 286 33.62 -47.75 -8.37
CA ASN A 286 34.72 -48.62 -8.81
C ASN A 286 35.63 -48.94 -7.62
N SER A 287 35.47 -50.16 -7.11
CA SER A 287 36.44 -50.80 -6.23
C SER A 287 37.77 -51.01 -6.97
N PRO A 288 38.94 -50.70 -6.39
CA PRO A 288 40.20 -51.14 -6.96
C PRO A 288 40.62 -52.48 -6.34
N GLU A 289 40.80 -53.49 -7.20
CA GLU A 289 41.58 -54.68 -6.89
C GLU A 289 43.05 -54.32 -6.67
N THR A 290 43.59 -54.88 -5.59
CA THR A 290 44.98 -54.85 -5.15
C THR A 290 45.87 -55.68 -6.08
N THR A 291 47.10 -55.23 -6.42
CA THR A 291 48.31 -56.09 -6.53
C THR A 291 49.62 -55.28 -6.53
N TYR A 292 50.28 -55.29 -5.36
CA TYR A 292 51.69 -55.60 -5.03
C TYR A 292 52.93 -55.10 -5.82
N GLN A 293 53.86 -54.55 -5.00
CA GLN A 293 55.32 -54.77 -4.89
C GLN A 293 56.28 -54.04 -5.87
N ALA A 294 57.47 -53.53 -5.49
CA ALA A 294 58.21 -53.42 -4.22
C ALA A 294 59.47 -52.52 -4.40
N THR A 295 60.17 -52.24 -3.29
CA THR A 295 61.58 -51.76 -3.11
C THR A 295 61.82 -50.24 -3.20
N GLU A 296 62.62 -49.56 -2.37
CA GLU A 296 63.51 -49.88 -1.24
C GLU A 296 63.94 -48.57 -0.51
N ASN A 297 64.20 -48.65 0.80
CA ASN A 297 65.12 -47.86 1.68
C ASN A 297 64.83 -46.36 1.98
N ALA A 298 64.41 -46.01 3.22
CA ALA A 298 65.21 -45.76 4.46
C ALA A 298 65.57 -44.24 4.59
N GLU A 299 65.42 -43.49 5.68
CA GLU A 299 65.16 -43.73 7.12
C GLU A 299 64.87 -42.38 7.83
N VAL A 300 64.32 -42.46 9.05
CA VAL A 300 64.31 -41.50 10.20
C VAL A 300 63.06 -40.61 10.45
N ALA A 301 62.27 -41.03 11.45
CA ALA A 301 61.25 -40.30 12.24
C ALA A 301 61.87 -39.73 13.56
N PRO A 302 61.16 -39.20 14.60
CA PRO A 302 59.71 -38.89 14.82
C PRO A 302 59.50 -37.43 15.39
N THR A 303 58.34 -36.89 15.82
CA THR A 303 57.29 -37.41 16.74
C THR A 303 56.06 -36.46 16.88
N SER A 304 54.85 -37.07 16.91
CA SER A 304 53.58 -36.82 17.69
C SER A 304 52.84 -35.47 17.63
N SER A 305 51.49 -35.37 17.60
CA SER A 305 50.42 -36.30 18.08
C SER A 305 49.03 -35.96 17.50
N GLU A 306 48.19 -36.99 17.34
CA GLU A 306 46.75 -37.04 16.93
C GLU A 306 45.78 -37.03 18.14
N PRO A 307 44.46 -36.86 17.92
CA PRO A 307 43.40 -37.44 18.75
C PRO A 307 42.57 -38.52 18.01
N GLU A 308 42.01 -39.44 18.80
CA GLU A 308 41.35 -40.70 18.39
C GLU A 308 39.80 -40.62 18.56
N ALA A 309 39.08 -41.41 17.75
CA ALA A 309 37.65 -41.70 17.82
C ALA A 309 37.40 -43.17 18.21
N GLU A 310 36.22 -43.52 18.76
CA GLU A 310 35.21 -44.53 18.32
C GLU A 310 34.52 -45.11 19.59
N GLN A 311 33.30 -45.70 19.65
CA GLN A 311 32.58 -46.64 18.77
C GLN A 311 31.11 -46.90 19.28
N ILE A 312 30.39 -47.84 18.63
CA ILE A 312 28.92 -48.05 18.41
C ILE A 312 28.32 -49.18 19.33
N THR A 313 26.99 -49.40 19.56
CA THR A 313 26.13 -50.47 18.93
C THR A 313 24.79 -50.85 19.70
N THR A 314 23.61 -50.76 19.02
CA THR A 314 22.30 -51.55 18.92
C THR A 314 21.40 -52.05 20.11
N THR A 315 20.08 -51.70 20.26
CA THR A 315 18.72 -52.27 19.79
C THR A 315 18.08 -53.36 20.75
N PRO A 316 16.74 -53.69 20.88
CA PRO A 316 15.54 -53.53 19.99
C PRO A 316 14.10 -53.31 20.63
N LEU A 317 13.02 -53.53 19.85
CA LEU A 317 11.57 -53.16 19.95
C LEU A 317 10.57 -54.35 20.16
N LEU A 318 9.36 -54.11 20.78
CA LEU A 318 7.97 -54.61 20.46
C LEU A 318 7.03 -54.98 21.68
N GLU A 319 5.72 -54.64 21.57
CA GLU A 319 4.51 -54.82 22.47
C GLU A 319 3.92 -56.27 22.54
N PRO A 320 3.02 -56.73 23.49
CA PRO A 320 1.61 -56.27 23.76
C PRO A 320 1.00 -56.45 25.21
N THR A 321 -0.27 -56.01 25.42
CA THR A 321 -1.21 -56.05 26.62
C THR A 321 -1.78 -57.47 26.95
N PRO A 322 -2.55 -57.81 28.05
CA PRO A 322 -3.59 -57.04 28.81
C PRO A 322 -3.80 -57.33 30.36
N SER A 323 -4.81 -56.65 30.98
CA SER A 323 -5.61 -57.01 32.20
C SER A 323 -5.05 -56.68 33.61
N ASN A 324 -5.78 -56.28 34.67
CA ASN A 324 -7.11 -55.68 34.96
C ASN A 324 -7.15 -55.46 36.50
N GLU A 325 -7.52 -54.29 37.07
CA GLU A 325 -8.16 -54.15 38.41
C GLU A 325 -8.52 -52.68 38.77
N ILE A 326 -9.79 -52.33 38.48
CA ILE A 326 -10.83 -51.63 39.28
C ILE A 326 -10.41 -50.60 40.36
N HIS A 327 -10.89 -49.34 40.24
CA HIS A 327 -11.72 -48.61 41.23
C HIS A 327 -12.43 -47.35 40.64
N GLN A 328 -13.74 -47.51 40.39
CA GLN A 328 -14.88 -46.67 40.82
C GLN A 328 -15.06 -45.19 40.40
N LEU A 329 -15.93 -45.02 39.39
CA LEU A 329 -17.05 -44.06 39.20
C LEU A 329 -17.06 -42.70 39.98
N ALA A 330 -16.84 -41.62 39.24
CA ALA A 330 -17.45 -40.30 39.49
C ALA A 330 -17.71 -39.59 38.14
N ALA A 331 -18.86 -38.90 38.05
CA ALA A 331 -19.45 -38.25 36.87
C ALA A 331 -18.52 -37.26 36.14
N PRO A 332 -18.76 -36.92 34.85
CA PRO A 332 -18.06 -35.82 34.21
C PRO A 332 -18.59 -34.50 34.79
N THR A 333 -17.87 -33.96 35.78
CA THR A 333 -18.05 -32.58 36.23
C THR A 333 -17.51 -31.67 35.13
N ALA A 334 -18.42 -31.06 34.38
CA ALA A 334 -18.12 -29.91 33.53
C ALA A 334 -17.68 -28.74 34.43
N MET A 335 -16.38 -28.39 34.39
CA MET A 335 -15.78 -27.12 34.85
C MET A 335 -14.33 -27.13 34.35
N ASN A 336 -13.78 -26.12 33.68
CA ASN A 336 -14.04 -24.70 33.78
C ASN A 336 -13.86 -24.00 32.42
N ILE A 337 -14.84 -23.17 32.07
CA ILE A 337 -14.73 -22.13 31.05
C ILE A 337 -13.87 -21.01 31.65
N ALA A 338 -12.54 -21.17 31.59
CA ALA A 338 -11.62 -20.08 31.87
C ALA A 338 -11.41 -19.30 30.57
N GLY A 339 -12.17 -18.23 30.37
CA GLY A 339 -11.86 -17.24 29.33
C GLY A 339 -13.02 -16.66 28.52
N GLN A 340 -14.28 -17.04 28.75
CA GLN A 340 -15.37 -16.36 28.04
C GLN A 340 -15.65 -14.99 28.67
N ILE A 341 -15.31 -13.94 27.93
CA ILE A 341 -15.69 -12.57 28.25
C ILE A 341 -17.21 -12.45 28.09
N GLN A 342 -17.94 -12.33 29.20
CA GLN A 342 -19.42 -12.37 29.18
C GLN A 342 -20.09 -11.03 28.92
N ASN A 343 -19.43 -9.93 29.28
CA ASN A 343 -19.96 -8.58 29.10
C ASN A 343 -18.83 -7.55 28.97
N ARG A 344 -19.18 -6.35 28.51
CA ARG A 344 -18.24 -5.25 28.25
C ARG A 344 -17.42 -4.88 29.48
N ASP A 345 -18.06 -4.80 30.65
CA ASP A 345 -17.38 -4.46 31.90
C ASP A 345 -16.36 -5.55 32.28
N HIS A 346 -16.71 -6.82 32.12
CA HIS A 346 -15.78 -7.94 32.35
C HIS A 346 -14.57 -7.86 31.42
N ALA A 347 -14.76 -7.48 30.15
CA ALA A 347 -13.66 -7.25 29.21
C ALA A 347 -12.69 -6.16 29.70
N PHE A 348 -13.23 -5.05 30.19
CA PHE A 348 -12.42 -3.95 30.73
C PHE A 348 -11.71 -4.31 32.04
N HIS A 349 -12.29 -5.17 32.87
CA HIS A 349 -11.60 -5.70 34.05
C HIS A 349 -10.41 -6.58 33.68
N GLU A 350 -10.52 -7.41 32.64
CA GLU A 350 -9.38 -8.19 32.13
C GLU A 350 -8.30 -7.29 31.52
N LEU A 351 -8.69 -6.26 30.75
CA LEU A 351 -7.74 -5.28 30.22
C LEU A 351 -7.01 -4.51 31.34
N ARG A 352 -7.69 -4.21 32.45
CA ARG A 352 -7.05 -3.57 33.60
C ARG A 352 -6.04 -4.48 34.29
N LYS A 353 -6.35 -5.78 34.45
CA LYS A 353 -5.39 -6.75 34.96
C LYS A 353 -4.12 -6.80 34.11
N LEU A 354 -4.27 -6.74 32.78
CA LEU A 354 -3.13 -6.67 31.86
C LEU A 354 -2.36 -5.35 32.01
N ALA A 355 -3.05 -4.21 32.11
CA ALA A 355 -2.41 -2.92 32.34
C ALA A 355 -1.60 -2.89 33.65
N ASP A 356 -2.15 -3.44 34.74
CA ASP A 356 -1.47 -3.54 36.04
C ASP A 356 -0.26 -4.48 36.00
N TYR A 357 -0.33 -5.57 35.23
CA TYR A 357 0.78 -6.47 34.99
C TYR A 357 1.92 -5.75 34.26
N PHE A 358 1.64 -5.13 33.11
CA PHE A 358 2.66 -4.40 32.33
C PHE A 358 3.23 -3.21 33.09
N LYS A 359 2.45 -2.57 33.96
CA LYS A 359 2.94 -1.48 34.81
C LYS A 359 3.98 -1.96 35.84
N GLN A 360 3.88 -3.21 36.29
CA GLN A 360 4.83 -3.84 37.21
C GLN A 360 6.05 -4.41 36.49
N THR A 361 5.86 -5.04 35.33
CA THR A 361 6.94 -5.73 34.59
C THR A 361 7.70 -4.79 33.66
N GLU A 362 7.03 -3.80 33.07
CA GLU A 362 7.59 -2.86 32.09
C GLU A 362 7.12 -1.40 32.36
N PRO A 363 7.60 -0.74 33.45
CA PRO A 363 7.11 0.58 33.85
C PRO A 363 7.34 1.70 32.82
N HIS A 364 8.29 1.52 31.91
CA HIS A 364 8.62 2.46 30.84
C HIS A 364 7.95 2.13 29.51
N SER A 365 7.21 1.02 29.43
CA SER A 365 6.42 0.67 28.25
C SER A 365 5.25 1.63 28.10
N PRO A 366 4.88 2.05 26.88
CA PRO A 366 3.65 2.81 26.64
C PRO A 366 2.39 1.94 26.79
N VAL A 367 2.53 0.62 26.81
CA VAL A 367 1.41 -0.35 26.80
C VAL A 367 0.43 -0.17 27.97
N PRO A 368 0.84 -0.06 29.26
CA PRO A 368 -0.09 0.16 30.37
C PRO A 368 -0.98 1.39 30.18
N PHE A 369 -0.39 2.47 29.67
CA PHE A 369 -1.08 3.75 29.49
C PHE A 369 -2.07 3.69 28.32
N LEU A 370 -1.73 2.98 27.25
CA LEU A 370 -2.62 2.75 26.11
C LEU A 370 -3.80 1.88 26.49
N LEU A 371 -3.58 0.84 27.30
CA LEU A 371 -4.65 -0.03 27.80
C LEU A 371 -5.60 0.73 28.73
N GLU A 372 -5.10 1.53 29.68
CA GLU A 372 -5.94 2.38 30.53
C GLU A 372 -6.70 3.45 29.71
N ARG A 373 -6.06 4.01 28.68
CA ARG A 373 -6.73 4.95 27.77
C ARG A 373 -7.86 4.26 26.99
N ALA A 374 -7.65 3.04 26.51
CA ALA A 374 -8.67 2.26 25.82
C ALA A 374 -9.86 1.92 26.73
N ILE A 375 -9.60 1.53 27.99
CA ILE A 375 -10.66 1.32 28.99
C ILE A 375 -11.45 2.60 29.21
N ARG A 376 -10.76 3.74 29.38
CA ARG A 376 -11.40 5.04 29.61
C ARG A 376 -12.27 5.49 28.44
N TRP A 377 -11.75 5.43 27.21
CA TRP A 377 -12.53 5.69 26.00
C TRP A 377 -13.72 4.74 25.86
N GLY A 378 -13.54 3.51 26.31
CA GLY A 378 -14.58 2.51 26.42
C GLY A 378 -15.71 2.84 27.40
N TYR A 379 -15.62 3.89 28.22
CA TYR A 379 -16.74 4.35 29.07
C TYR A 379 -17.32 5.69 28.64
N LEU A 380 -16.72 6.37 27.66
CA LEU A 380 -17.23 7.63 27.15
C LEU A 380 -18.39 7.41 26.18
N SER A 381 -19.36 8.32 26.22
CA SER A 381 -20.30 8.46 25.11
C SER A 381 -19.58 8.93 23.85
N LEU A 382 -20.13 8.64 22.68
CA LEU A 382 -19.52 9.04 21.41
C LEU A 382 -19.22 10.56 21.33
N PRO A 383 -20.11 11.48 21.78
CA PRO A 383 -19.81 12.91 21.80
C PRO A 383 -18.61 13.27 22.70
N GLU A 384 -18.51 12.65 23.88
CA GLU A 384 -17.40 12.88 24.82
C GLU A 384 -16.08 12.33 24.27
N LEU A 385 -16.11 11.17 23.62
CA LEU A 385 -14.95 10.59 22.96
C LEU A 385 -14.44 11.47 21.83
N LEU A 386 -15.34 11.96 20.96
CA LEU A 386 -14.99 12.87 19.86
C LEU A 386 -14.42 14.18 20.39
N GLN A 387 -15.00 14.73 21.46
CA GLN A 387 -14.51 15.95 22.11
C GLN A 387 -13.08 15.78 22.59
N GLU A 388 -12.77 14.62 23.16
CA GLU A 388 -11.46 14.31 23.68
C GLU A 388 -10.43 14.00 22.59
N MET A 389 -10.81 13.21 21.57
CA MET A 389 -9.92 12.86 20.47
C MET A 389 -9.53 14.07 19.61
N THR A 390 -10.43 15.04 19.48
CA THR A 390 -10.18 16.29 18.74
C THR A 390 -9.46 17.35 19.57
N GLY A 391 -9.05 17.03 20.81
CA GLY A 391 -8.36 17.98 21.70
C GLY A 391 -9.20 19.22 22.03
N GLY A 392 -10.53 19.09 21.98
CA GLY A 392 -11.46 20.21 22.15
C GLY A 392 -11.56 21.19 20.99
N ASN A 393 -11.06 20.84 19.79
CA ASN A 393 -11.17 21.67 18.60
C ASN A 393 -12.62 21.69 18.06
N SER A 394 -13.40 22.67 18.53
CA SER A 394 -14.83 22.84 18.22
C SER A 394 -15.14 22.96 16.71
N GLN A 395 -14.17 23.38 15.89
CA GLN A 395 -14.35 23.47 14.43
C GLN A 395 -14.35 22.10 13.75
N VAL A 396 -13.51 21.17 14.22
CA VAL A 396 -13.46 19.80 13.70
C VAL A 396 -14.70 19.02 14.14
N LEU A 397 -15.11 19.20 15.40
CA LEU A 397 -16.34 18.63 15.94
C LEU A 397 -17.60 19.11 15.22
N SER A 398 -17.72 20.41 14.96
CA SER A 398 -18.87 20.96 14.23
C SER A 398 -18.94 20.45 12.79
N HIS A 399 -17.80 20.29 12.12
CA HIS A 399 -17.73 19.70 10.78
C HIS A 399 -18.14 18.22 10.79
N ILE A 400 -17.66 17.43 11.76
CA ILE A 400 -18.04 16.01 11.92
C ILE A 400 -19.53 15.89 12.23
N ASN A 401 -20.08 16.72 13.12
CA ASN A 401 -21.51 16.71 13.45
C ASN A 401 -22.36 17.07 12.23
N GLN A 402 -21.95 18.06 11.44
CA GLN A 402 -22.65 18.50 10.23
C GLN A 402 -22.65 17.43 9.13
N LEU A 403 -21.57 16.65 8.99
CA LEU A 403 -21.47 15.56 8.01
C LEU A 403 -22.21 14.29 8.46
N THR A 404 -22.28 14.03 9.76
CA THR A 404 -22.89 12.81 10.32
C THR A 404 -24.35 13.00 10.75
N GLY A 405 -24.84 14.24 10.80
CA GLY A 405 -26.20 14.57 11.25
C GLY A 405 -26.42 14.36 12.74
N MET A 406 -25.35 14.31 13.54
CA MET A 406 -25.40 14.08 15.00
C MET A 406 -25.90 15.30 15.81
N ASP A 407 -26.25 16.38 15.13
CA ASP A 407 -26.74 17.65 15.66
C ASP A 407 -28.27 17.71 15.82
N ASN A 408 -29.03 16.67 15.43
CA ASN A 408 -30.47 16.57 15.67
C ASN A 408 -30.89 15.19 16.23
N LEU A 409 -30.86 15.03 17.54
CA LEU A 409 -31.34 13.82 18.24
C LEU A 409 -32.80 13.92 18.71
N GLU A 410 -33.51 15.03 18.42
CA GLU A 410 -34.94 15.12 18.68
C GLU A 410 -35.73 14.33 17.63
N GLN A 411 -36.58 13.41 18.08
CA GLN A 411 -37.48 12.67 17.18
C GLN A 411 -38.41 13.65 16.47
N THR A 412 -38.37 13.66 15.14
CA THR A 412 -39.35 14.41 14.34
C THR A 412 -40.74 13.84 14.62
N ILE A 413 -41.67 14.69 15.07
CA ILE A 413 -43.07 14.28 15.28
C ILE A 413 -43.65 13.91 13.92
N LEU A 414 -43.80 12.60 13.69
CA LEU A 414 -44.43 12.06 12.48
C LEU A 414 -45.93 12.43 12.51
N LYS A 415 -46.47 12.91 11.40
CA LYS A 415 -47.91 13.12 11.26
C LYS A 415 -48.63 11.80 11.50
N THR A 416 -49.61 11.79 12.40
CA THR A 416 -50.44 10.62 12.69
C THR A 416 -51.08 10.13 11.39
N ILE A 417 -50.78 8.90 11.01
CA ILE A 417 -51.48 8.19 9.93
C ILE A 417 -52.94 8.04 10.41
N PRO A 418 -53.96 8.46 9.63
CA PRO A 418 -55.34 8.22 10.02
C PRO A 418 -55.55 6.72 10.23
N GLU A 419 -56.05 6.34 11.41
CA GLU A 419 -56.36 4.95 11.72
C GLU A 419 -57.33 4.37 10.67
N PRO A 420 -57.12 3.13 10.20
CA PRO A 420 -58.12 2.44 9.41
C PRO A 420 -59.37 2.26 10.27
N GLN A 421 -60.49 2.82 9.80
CA GLN A 421 -61.78 2.71 10.47
C GLN A 421 -62.12 1.25 10.73
N SER A 422 -62.51 0.98 11.97
CA SER A 422 -62.90 -0.30 12.50
C SER A 422 -64.12 -0.90 11.78
N VAL A 423 -64.02 -2.22 11.60
CA VAL A 423 -65.04 -3.17 11.15
C VAL A 423 -66.42 -2.88 11.76
N PRO A 424 -67.52 -2.85 10.97
CA PRO A 424 -68.87 -3.02 11.50
C PRO A 424 -69.25 -4.50 11.62
N GLU A 425 -69.95 -4.84 12.71
CA GLU A 425 -70.58 -6.13 13.02
C GLU A 425 -71.52 -6.68 11.92
N PRO A 426 -71.88 -7.99 11.96
CA PRO A 426 -72.47 -8.70 10.83
C PRO A 426 -73.98 -8.51 10.71
N VAL A 427 -74.48 -8.44 9.46
CA VAL A 427 -75.92 -8.48 9.12
C VAL A 427 -76.08 -9.38 7.87
N PRO A 428 -77.15 -10.19 7.76
CA PRO A 428 -77.15 -11.41 6.96
C PRO A 428 -77.45 -11.21 5.46
N ALA A 429 -77.22 -12.28 4.71
CA ALA A 429 -77.35 -12.45 3.26
C ALA A 429 -78.60 -11.81 2.62
N VAL A 430 -78.46 -11.35 1.36
CA VAL A 430 -79.30 -11.71 0.18
C VAL A 430 -78.94 -10.83 -1.05
N SER A 431 -78.74 -11.51 -2.19
CA SER A 431 -78.96 -11.16 -3.62
C SER A 431 -78.21 -10.04 -4.38
N ALA A 432 -77.43 -10.50 -5.37
CA ALA A 432 -77.39 -10.19 -6.82
C ALA A 432 -77.29 -8.73 -7.38
N PRO A 433 -76.67 -8.54 -8.58
CA PRO A 433 -76.15 -7.24 -9.03
C PRO A 433 -76.99 -6.53 -10.13
N GLN A 434 -77.02 -5.19 -10.11
CA GLN A 434 -77.38 -4.29 -11.23
C GLN A 434 -76.57 -2.99 -11.06
N VAL A 435 -75.68 -2.56 -11.99
CA VAL A 435 -75.86 -1.98 -13.34
C VAL A 435 -76.49 -0.57 -13.31
N GLN A 436 -75.86 0.35 -14.09
CA GLN A 436 -76.33 1.67 -14.56
C GLN A 436 -76.27 2.84 -13.53
N ASN A 437 -76.02 4.11 -13.87
CA ASN A 437 -75.77 4.84 -15.12
C ASN A 437 -75.38 6.29 -14.73
N THR A 438 -74.64 7.01 -15.61
CA THR A 438 -74.78 8.45 -15.98
C THR A 438 -74.66 9.55 -14.89
N SER A 439 -74.28 10.80 -15.11
CA SER A 439 -73.68 11.62 -16.19
C SER A 439 -73.76 13.08 -15.69
N ASN A 440 -72.91 13.96 -16.24
CA ASN A 440 -73.14 15.40 -16.54
C ASN A 440 -73.38 16.39 -15.37
N GLU A 441 -73.10 17.69 -15.44
CA GLU A 441 -72.54 18.67 -16.41
C GLU A 441 -72.22 19.94 -15.58
N GLU A 442 -71.24 20.78 -15.91
CA GLU A 442 -71.36 22.16 -16.46
C GLU A 442 -70.02 22.87 -16.12
N SER A 443 -69.43 23.87 -16.79
CA SER A 443 -69.68 24.65 -18.02
C SER A 443 -68.45 25.55 -18.32
N GLN A 444 -68.09 25.71 -19.61
CA GLN A 444 -67.68 26.91 -20.40
C GLN A 444 -66.55 27.88 -19.93
N SER A 445 -65.45 28.01 -20.71
CA SER A 445 -65.06 29.10 -21.68
C SER A 445 -64.41 30.38 -21.03
N ALA A 446 -63.37 31.10 -21.51
CA ALA A 446 -62.76 31.36 -22.82
C ALA A 446 -61.33 32.02 -22.77
N THR A 447 -60.46 31.65 -23.73
CA THR A 447 -59.55 32.39 -24.69
C THR A 447 -58.69 33.64 -24.36
N SER A 448 -57.38 33.61 -24.75
CA SER A 448 -56.61 34.51 -25.70
C SER A 448 -55.06 34.42 -25.47
N ILE A 449 -54.17 33.93 -26.36
CA ILE A 449 -53.53 34.38 -27.66
C ILE A 449 -52.16 35.12 -27.53
N GLU A 450 -51.08 34.44 -28.01
CA GLU A 450 -49.80 34.82 -28.73
C GLU A 450 -48.80 35.91 -28.24
N PRO A 451 -47.52 36.04 -28.75
CA PRO A 451 -46.84 35.50 -29.99
C PRO A 451 -45.42 34.84 -29.81
N THR A 452 -44.92 33.89 -30.65
CA THR A 452 -44.09 33.92 -31.91
C THR A 452 -42.67 34.57 -31.87
N THR A 453 -41.57 33.77 -31.92
CA THR A 453 -40.50 33.54 -32.98
C THR A 453 -39.53 34.72 -33.29
N SER A 454 -38.24 34.62 -33.68
CA SER A 454 -37.19 33.60 -33.94
C SER A 454 -35.88 34.30 -34.41
N GLU A 455 -34.70 33.70 -34.16
CA GLU A 455 -33.47 33.54 -35.02
C GLU A 455 -32.80 34.77 -35.74
N GLN A 456 -31.51 34.86 -36.15
CA GLN A 456 -30.22 34.15 -36.06
C GLN A 456 -29.11 35.08 -36.68
N SER A 457 -27.83 34.78 -36.38
CA SER A 457 -26.59 34.87 -37.20
C SER A 457 -25.83 36.17 -37.58
N ASP A 458 -24.48 36.02 -37.48
CA ASP A 458 -23.34 36.55 -38.26
C ASP A 458 -22.43 37.74 -37.83
N THR A 459 -21.12 37.45 -37.91
CA THR A 459 -19.83 38.15 -37.58
C THR A 459 -19.38 39.28 -38.56
N PRO A 460 -18.12 39.78 -38.65
CA PRO A 460 -17.13 40.41 -37.71
C PRO A 460 -16.53 41.78 -38.23
N ASN A 461 -15.78 42.57 -37.42
CA ASN A 461 -14.50 43.29 -37.78
C ASN A 461 -14.01 44.40 -36.80
N THR A 462 -12.71 44.33 -36.46
CA THR A 462 -11.58 45.33 -36.45
C THR A 462 -11.69 46.76 -35.85
N THR A 463 -10.71 47.15 -35.00
CA THR A 463 -9.63 48.19 -35.26
C THR A 463 -9.20 49.03 -34.02
N ASN A 464 -7.87 49.07 -33.73
CA ASN A 464 -7.01 50.13 -33.12
C ASN A 464 -7.36 50.74 -31.72
N GLN A 465 -6.47 51.25 -30.86
CA GLN A 465 -5.01 51.30 -30.59
C GLN A 465 -4.88 51.92 -29.15
N PRO A 466 -3.67 52.13 -28.57
CA PRO A 466 -3.43 52.10 -27.11
C PRO A 466 -3.40 53.47 -26.43
N GLU A 467 -3.53 53.51 -25.10
CA GLU A 467 -3.08 54.64 -24.29
C GLU A 467 -2.35 54.22 -23.00
N VAL A 468 -1.23 54.88 -22.81
CA VAL A 468 -0.30 54.82 -21.69
C VAL A 468 -0.70 55.90 -20.68
N LYS A 469 -0.39 55.68 -19.39
CA LYS A 469 0.37 56.58 -18.48
C LYS A 469 -0.27 56.88 -17.11
N THR A 470 0.51 56.50 -16.09
CA THR A 470 0.83 57.24 -14.84
C THR A 470 -0.29 57.49 -13.82
N THR A 471 -0.33 56.76 -12.70
CA THR A 471 0.46 56.86 -11.43
C THR A 471 0.00 57.96 -10.47
N GLN A 472 0.08 57.56 -9.18
CA GLN A 472 0.14 58.33 -7.93
C GLN A 472 -1.19 58.45 -7.18
N SER A 473 -1.28 58.20 -5.87
CA SER A 473 -0.24 57.84 -4.88
C SER A 473 -0.86 57.53 -3.52
N SER A 474 -0.07 56.82 -2.70
CA SER A 474 0.05 56.87 -1.22
C SER A 474 -1.16 56.42 -0.40
N SER A 475 -1.06 55.54 0.59
CA SER A 475 -0.02 55.26 1.59
C SER A 475 -0.44 53.94 2.29
N GLY A 476 0.38 52.98 2.73
CA GLY A 476 1.77 52.94 3.13
C GLY A 476 1.85 52.18 4.47
N ILE A 477 2.79 51.21 4.60
CA ILE A 477 3.41 50.70 5.86
C ILE A 477 2.47 49.85 6.74
N THR A 478 2.77 48.62 7.23
CA THR A 478 3.98 47.84 7.56
C THR A 478 3.50 46.38 7.79
N ASP A 479 4.14 45.35 7.24
CA ASP A 479 5.27 44.58 7.82
C ASP A 479 4.90 43.62 8.98
N PHE A 480 5.37 42.38 8.80
CA PHE A 480 5.70 41.31 9.75
C PHE A 480 4.79 40.09 10.04
N GLU A 481 5.52 38.96 10.05
CA GLU A 481 5.24 37.53 10.13
C GLU A 481 4.84 37.01 11.52
N TRP A 482 4.28 35.79 11.53
CA TRP A 482 4.81 34.64 12.28
C TRP A 482 4.71 33.37 11.44
#